data_AF-A0A965FJD4-F1
#
_entry.id   AF-A0A965FJD4-F1
#
_cell.length_a   1.000
_cell.length_b   1.000
_cell.length_c   1.000
_cell.angle_alpha   90.00
_cell.angle_beta   90.00
_cell.angle_gamma   90.00
#
_symmetry.space_group_name_H-M   'P 1'
#
loop_
_entity.id
_entity.type
_entity.pdbx_description
1 polymer ?
#
loop_
_entity_poly.entity_id
_entity_poly.type
_entity_poly.pdbx_seq_one_letter_code
_entity_poly.pdbx_strand_id
1 'polypeptide(L)' 'MESVSFTRMADGTAEEYAFLTPLYEKCRNGVSDRLLELLKAMKGDKLGYQVDRYTHSLQSATRAESDGADEETV' A
#
# COMPACT_ATOMS: atom_id res chain seq x y z
N MET A 1 14.29 -22.93 -0.53
CA MET A 1 12.91 -23.25 -0.99
C MET A 1 12.49 -22.14 -1.92
N GLU A 2 11.76 -22.44 -3.00
CA GLU A 2 11.25 -21.41 -3.95
C GLU A 2 9.79 -21.06 -3.65
N SER A 3 8.98 -22.05 -3.27
CA SER A 3 7.58 -21.91 -2.85
C SER A 3 7.22 -22.95 -1.79
N VAL A 4 6.14 -22.69 -1.05
CA VAL A 4 5.51 -23.63 -0.12
C VAL A 4 4.61 -24.62 -0.86
N SER A 5 4.31 -25.74 -0.22
CA SER A 5 3.49 -26.83 -0.76
C SER A 5 2.03 -26.77 -0.32
N PHE A 6 1.73 -26.13 0.82
CA PHE A 6 0.37 -26.01 1.30
C PHE A 6 -0.50 -25.16 0.35
N THR A 7 -1.77 -25.56 0.20
CA THR A 7 -2.79 -24.76 -0.53
C THR A 7 -3.75 -24.04 0.41
N ARG A 8 -3.84 -24.49 1.66
CA ARG A 8 -4.54 -23.82 2.76
C ARG A 8 -3.52 -23.49 3.84
N MET A 9 -3.54 -22.25 4.34
CA MET A 9 -2.57 -21.82 5.37
C MET A 9 -2.57 -22.74 6.60
N ALA A 10 -3.75 -23.22 7.03
CA ALA A 10 -3.86 -24.12 8.18
C ALA A 10 -3.09 -25.45 8.04
N ASP A 11 -2.72 -25.84 6.81
CA ASP A 11 -1.96 -27.06 6.54
C ASP A 11 -0.44 -26.82 6.46
N GLY A 12 0.03 -25.58 6.66
CA GLY A 12 1.44 -25.23 6.53
C GLY A 12 2.31 -25.78 7.66
N THR A 13 3.54 -26.17 7.34
CA THR A 13 4.51 -26.65 8.35
C THR A 13 5.30 -25.51 8.98
N ALA A 14 5.92 -25.78 10.13
CA ALA A 14 6.78 -24.81 10.80
C ALA A 14 7.95 -24.35 9.89
N GLU A 15 8.53 -25.26 9.11
CA GLU A 15 9.60 -24.96 8.17
C GLU A 15 9.14 -24.07 7.01
N GLU A 16 7.93 -24.31 6.49
CA GLU A 16 7.32 -23.47 5.46
C GLU A 16 7.04 -22.06 5.99
N TYR A 17 6.54 -21.94 7.22
CA TYR A 17 6.34 -20.64 7.86
C TYR A 17 7.66 -19.94 8.17
N ALA A 18 8.68 -20.65 8.63
CA ALA A 18 10.02 -20.09 8.83
C ALA A 18 10.62 -19.56 7.52
N PHE A 19 10.35 -20.24 6.40
CA PHE A 19 10.72 -19.77 5.06
C PHE A 19 9.93 -18.51 4.65
N LEU A 20 8.62 -18.45 4.92
CA LEU A 20 7.77 -17.33 4.55
C LEU A 20 7.96 -16.07 5.39
N THR A 21 8.25 -16.19 6.69
CA THR A 21 8.39 -15.06 7.63
C THR A 21 9.28 -13.93 7.10
N PRO A 22 10.55 -14.15 6.69
CA PRO A 22 11.40 -13.07 6.21
C PRO A 22 10.87 -12.40 4.93
N LEU A 23 10.15 -13.14 4.08
CA LEU A 23 9.50 -12.59 2.87
C LEU A 23 8.32 -11.68 3.25
N TYR A 24 7.52 -12.10 4.23
CA TYR A 24 6.43 -11.29 4.78
C TYR A 24 6.94 -10.05 5.48
N GLU A 25 8.01 -10.14 6.27
CA GLU A 25 8.60 -8.98 6.95
C GLU A 25 9.10 -7.95 5.93
N LYS A 26 9.79 -8.40 4.87
CA LYS A 26 10.21 -7.53 3.78
C LYS A 26 9.01 -6.85 3.10
N CYS A 27 7.94 -7.60 2.82
CA CYS A 27 6.73 -7.06 2.21
C CYS A 27 6.05 -6.04 3.13
N ARG A 28 5.87 -6.37 4.41
CA ARG A 28 5.25 -5.54 5.45
C ARG A 28 6.00 -4.22 5.63
N ASN A 29 7.31 -4.28 5.73
CA ASN A 29 8.13 -3.08 5.96
C ASN A 29 8.14 -2.13 4.76
N GLY A 30 7.80 -2.60 3.55
CA GLY A 30 7.70 -1.79 2.34
C GLY A 30 6.30 -1.30 1.99
N VAL A 31 5.30 -1.51 2.85
CA VAL A 31 3.90 -1.14 2.55
C VAL A 31 3.72 0.37 2.38
N SER A 32 4.32 1.18 3.27
CA SER A 32 4.25 2.64 3.19
C SER A 32 4.83 3.18 1.89
N ASP A 33 6.01 2.69 1.50
CA ASP A 33 6.67 3.11 0.27
C ASP A 33 5.83 2.76 -0.96
N ARG A 34 5.26 1.55 -0.99
CA ARG A 34 4.36 1.13 -2.07
C ARG A 34 3.11 1.99 -2.16
N LEU A 35 2.52 2.38 -1.03
CA LEU A 35 1.35 3.25 -1.00
C LEU A 35 1.69 4.63 -1.60
N LEU A 36 2.84 5.18 -1.23
CA LEU A 36 3.33 6.45 -1.79
C LEU A 36 3.64 6.35 -3.28
N GLU A 37 4.19 5.23 -3.75
CA GLU A 37 4.41 5.01 -5.18
C GLU A 37 3.10 4.89 -5.96
N LEU A 38 2.08 4.22 -5.41
CA LEU A 38 0.74 4.20 -6.01
C LEU A 38 0.13 5.60 -6.12
N LEU A 39 0.28 6.42 -5.06
CA LEU A 39 -0.14 7.82 -5.10
C LEU A 39 0.60 8.58 -6.22
N LYS A 40 1.92 8.48 -6.28
CA LYS A 40 2.74 9.15 -7.32
C LYS A 40 2.41 8.69 -8.73
N ALA A 41 2.05 7.41 -8.91
CA ALA A 41 1.64 6.86 -10.20
C ALA A 41 0.34 7.49 -10.74
N MET A 42 -0.42 8.19 -9.90
CA MET A 42 -1.60 8.96 -10.33
C MET A 42 -1.26 10.31 -11.00
N LYS A 43 0.03 10.67 -11.11
CA LYS A 43 0.47 11.84 -11.88
C LYS A 43 0.24 11.60 -13.37
N GLY A 44 -0.23 12.62 -14.07
CA GLY A 44 -0.31 12.59 -15.54
C GLY A 44 -1.64 13.05 -16.08
N ASP A 45 -2.35 12.15 -16.76
CA ASP A 45 -3.50 12.54 -17.58
C ASP A 45 -4.62 13.14 -16.72
N LYS A 46 -5.04 14.33 -17.12
CA LYS A 46 -6.14 15.05 -16.49
C LYS A 46 -7.50 14.56 -16.98
N LEU A 47 -7.57 13.80 -18.07
CA LEU A 47 -8.83 13.30 -18.63
C LEU A 47 -9.84 14.44 -18.92
N GLY A 48 -9.33 15.62 -19.30
CA GLY A 48 -10.15 16.83 -19.53
C GLY A 48 -10.49 17.64 -18.27
N TYR A 49 -10.08 17.22 -17.06
CA TYR A 49 -10.23 18.00 -15.84
C TYR A 49 -9.14 19.08 -15.68
N GLN A 50 -9.30 19.95 -14.69
CA GLN A 50 -8.34 21.03 -14.40
C GLN A 50 -7.03 20.50 -13.81
N VAL A 51 -7.10 19.41 -13.04
CA VAL A 51 -5.98 18.79 -12.34
C VAL A 51 -6.01 17.27 -12.52
N ASP A 52 -4.86 16.62 -12.34
CA ASP A 52 -4.77 15.16 -12.38
C ASP A 52 -5.19 14.53 -11.04
N ARG A 53 -5.29 13.21 -11.01
CA ARG A 53 -5.73 12.46 -9.82
C ARG A 53 -4.75 12.60 -8.65
N TYR A 54 -3.46 12.69 -8.93
CA TYR A 54 -2.45 12.97 -7.90
C TYR A 54 -2.72 14.30 -7.21
N THR A 55 -2.87 15.39 -7.98
CA THR A 55 -3.13 16.72 -7.44
C THR A 55 -4.45 16.78 -6.69
N HIS A 56 -5.50 16.15 -7.23
CA HIS A 56 -6.79 16.09 -6.55
C HIS A 56 -6.69 15.36 -5.20
N SER A 57 -5.95 14.25 -5.13
CA SER A 57 -5.74 13.50 -3.88
C SER A 57 -5.05 14.35 -2.82
N LEU A 58 -4.01 15.11 -3.21
CA LEU A 58 -3.33 16.03 -2.29
C LEU A 58 -4.25 17.15 -1.79
N GLN A 59 -5.07 17.72 -2.69
CA GLN A 59 -6.03 18.75 -2.28
C GLN A 59 -7.05 18.23 -1.26
N SER A 60 -7.53 17.00 -1.43
CA SER A 60 -8.46 16.37 -0.49
C SER A 60 -7.79 16.12 0.87
N ALA A 61 -6.57 15.57 0.89
CA ALA A 61 -5.81 15.35 2.12
C ALA A 61 -5.54 16.67 2.87
N THR A 62 -5.07 17.72 2.17
CA THR A 62 -4.85 19.04 2.79
C THR A 62 -6.13 19.64 3.37
N ARG A 63 -7.28 19.44 2.72
CA ARG A 63 -8.58 19.92 3.25
C ARG A 63 -8.98 19.16 4.50
N ALA A 64 -8.84 17.84 4.52
CA ALA A 64 -9.13 17.01 5.69
C ALA A 64 -8.24 17.38 6.88
N GLU A 65 -6.93 17.54 6.63
CA GLU A 65 -5.96 18.01 7.63
C GLU A 65 -6.34 19.40 8.18
N SER A 66 -6.72 20.33 7.30
CA SER A 66 -7.14 21.68 7.69
C SER A 66 -8.46 21.70 8.48
N ASP A 67 -9.33 20.71 8.28
CA ASP A 67 -10.60 20.53 9.00
C ASP A 67 -10.39 19.82 10.35
N GLY A 68 -9.15 19.44 10.68
CA GLY A 68 -8.82 18.74 11.93
C GLY A 68 -9.28 17.29 11.96
N ALA A 69 -9.38 16.63 10.80
CA ALA A 69 -9.64 15.20 10.72
C ALA A 69 -8.54 14.40 11.44
N ASP A 70 -8.89 13.21 11.93
CA ASP A 70 -7.93 12.33 12.61
C ASP A 70 -6.89 11.73 11.65
N GLU A 71 -5.82 11.18 12.25
CA GLU A 71 -4.67 10.63 11.53
C GLU A 71 -5.00 9.41 10.65
N GLU A 72 -6.10 8.69 10.94
CA GLU A 72 -6.56 7.57 10.10
C GLU A 72 -7.38 8.06 8.90
N THR A 73 -7.88 9.30 8.96
CA THR A 73 -8.76 9.91 7.96
C THR A 73 -8.01 10.79 6.95
N VAL A 74 -6.87 11.39 7.35
CA VAL A 74 -5.98 12.22 6.50
C VAL A 74 -5.06 11.35 5.65
#